data_AF-A0A4R4BNZ8-F1
#
_entry.id   AF-A0A4R4BNZ8-F1
#
_cell.length_a   1.000
_cell.length_b   1.000
_cell.length_c   1.000
_cell.angle_alpha   90.00
_cell.angle_beta   90.00
_cell.angle_gamma   90.00
#
_symmetry.space_group_name_H-M   'P 1'
#
loop_
_entity.id
_entity.type
_entity.pdbx_description
1 polymer ?
#
loop_
_entity_poly.entity_id
_entity_poly.type
_entity_poly.pdbx_seq_one_letter_code
_entity_poly.pdbx_strand_id
1 'polypeptide(L)' 'MSVAKEWLKAAQDDLILLEDIKNNNHITNLIAFHSQQAIEKSLKALLEYQHKKVPRTHKLQQLVDVRALP' A
#
# COMPACT_ATOMS: atom_id res chain seq x y z
N MET A 1 -16.05 9.71 4.67
CA MET A 1 -14.60 9.79 4.38
C MET A 1 -14.38 9.26 2.97
N SER A 2 -13.40 9.74 2.21
CA SER A 2 -13.13 9.19 0.87
C SER A 2 -12.40 7.85 0.99
N VAL A 3 -12.69 6.90 0.08
CA VAL A 3 -12.02 5.58 0.01
C VAL A 3 -10.49 5.74 -0.07
N ALA A 4 -10.01 6.78 -0.75
CA ALA A 4 -8.59 7.13 -0.79
C ALA A 4 -7.98 7.36 0.62
N LYS A 5 -8.70 8.04 1.53
CA LYS A 5 -8.22 8.24 2.91
C LYS A 5 -8.20 6.96 3.71
N GLU A 6 -9.14 6.04 3.46
CA GLU A 6 -9.16 4.73 4.12
C GLU A 6 -7.96 3.88 3.70
N TRP A 7 -7.60 3.90 2.41
CA TRP A 7 -6.37 3.27 1.93
C TRP A 7 -5.11 3.84 2.58
N LEU A 8 -5.00 5.18 2.70
CA LEU A 8 -3.86 5.81 3.37
C LEU A 8 -3.81 5.45 4.86
N LYS A 9 -4.96 5.38 5.54
CA LYS A 9 -5.01 4.93 6.93
C LYS A 9 -4.50 3.49 7.06
N ALA A 10 -4.95 2.60 6.19
CA ALA A 10 -4.50 1.21 6.19
C ALA A 10 -3.01 1.06 5.83
N ALA A 11 -2.44 1.96 5.02
CA ALA A 11 -1.00 2.02 4.74
C ALA A 11 -0.21 2.52 5.96
N GLN A 12 -0.75 3.51 6.68
CA GLN A 12 -0.17 4.01 7.92
C GLN A 12 -0.14 2.92 9.00
N ASP A 13 -1.17 2.09 9.08
CA ASP A 13 -1.22 0.96 10.02
C ASP A 13 -0.08 -0.05 9.74
N ASP A 14 0.25 -0.31 8.46
CA ASP A 14 1.42 -1.14 8.11
C ASP A 14 2.73 -0.49 8.58
N LEU A 15 2.89 0.83 8.38
CA LEU A 15 4.10 1.55 8.80
C LEU A 15 4.28 1.56 10.33
N ILE A 16 3.19 1.71 11.08
CA ILE A 16 3.21 1.61 12.56
C ILE A 16 3.69 0.21 12.97
N LEU A 17 3.12 -0.84 12.38
CA LEU A 17 3.56 -2.20 12.65
C LEU A 17 5.05 -2.39 12.33
N LEU A 18 5.54 -1.88 11.19
CA LEU A 18 6.95 -1.98 10.83
C LEU A 18 7.86 -1.33 11.87
N GLU A 19 7.49 -0.17 12.41
CA GLU A 19 8.24 0.48 13.48
C GLU A 19 8.32 -0.37 14.75
N ASP A 20 7.26 -1.09 15.09
CA ASP A 20 7.21 -2.00 16.25
C ASP A 20 8.08 -3.25 16.07
N ILE A 21 8.20 -3.76 14.83
CA ILE A 21 8.85 -5.06 14.56
C ILE A 21 10.24 -4.96 13.92
N LYS A 22 10.70 -3.77 13.49
CA LYS A 22 11.92 -3.60 12.67
C LYS A 22 13.21 -4.18 13.26
N ASN A 23 13.30 -4.30 14.59
CA ASN A 23 14.48 -4.84 15.27
C ASN A 23 14.43 -6.36 15.49
N ASN A 24 13.36 -7.04 15.05
CA ASN A 24 13.20 -8.47 15.22
C ASN A 24 13.69 -9.24 13.98
N ASN A 25 14.93 -9.72 14.07
CA ASN A 25 15.60 -10.46 12.98
C ASN A 25 14.95 -11.81 12.64
N HIS A 26 14.05 -12.35 13.47
CA HIS A 26 13.37 -13.61 13.22
C HIS A 26 12.14 -13.48 12.31
N ILE A 27 11.65 -12.25 12.08
CA ILE A 27 10.41 -11.98 11.33
C ILE A 27 10.61 -10.98 10.20
N THR A 28 11.80 -10.95 9.60
CA THR A 28 12.16 -10.07 8.48
C THR A 28 11.26 -10.28 7.26
N ASN A 29 10.69 -11.47 7.08
CA ASN A 29 9.67 -11.75 6.08
C ASN A 29 8.38 -10.93 6.29
N LEU A 30 7.96 -10.70 7.54
CA LEU A 30 6.82 -9.83 7.85
C LEU A 30 7.14 -8.37 7.55
N ILE A 31 8.37 -7.92 7.82
CA ILE A 31 8.84 -6.58 7.45
C ILE A 31 8.72 -6.38 5.93
N ALA A 32 9.21 -7.34 5.14
CA ALA A 32 9.12 -7.26 3.68
C ALA A 32 7.67 -7.24 3.19
N PHE A 33 6.80 -8.10 3.76
CA PHE A 33 5.39 -8.18 3.40
C PHE A 33 4.65 -6.87 3.70
N HIS A 34 4.76 -6.34 4.91
CA HIS A 34 4.07 -5.10 5.29
C HIS A 34 4.64 -3.86 4.60
N SER A 35 5.94 -3.86 4.27
CA SER A 35 6.51 -2.81 3.41
C SER A 35 5.86 -2.79 2.03
N GLN A 36 5.68 -3.96 1.41
CA GLN A 36 4.99 -4.06 0.12
C GLN A 36 3.53 -3.62 0.22
N GLN A 37 2.83 -4.02 1.29
CA GLN A 37 1.42 -3.63 1.53
C GLN A 37 1.26 -2.12 1.72
N ALA A 38 2.18 -1.47 2.44
CA ALA A 38 2.16 -0.01 2.60
C ALA A 38 2.26 0.71 1.25
N ILE A 39 3.13 0.23 0.35
CA ILE A 39 3.28 0.76 -1.02
C ILE A 39 2.00 0.51 -1.83
N GLU A 40 1.47 -0.72 -1.79
CA GLU A 40 0.26 -1.11 -2.53
C GLU A 40 -0.94 -0.25 -2.15
N LYS A 41 -1.20 -0.11 -0.85
CA LYS A 41 -2.32 0.68 -0.32
C LYS A 41 -2.15 2.17 -0.65
N SER A 42 -0.93 2.69 -0.57
CA SER A 42 -0.62 4.06 -0.99
C SER A 42 -0.92 4.31 -2.48
N LEU A 43 -0.55 3.36 -3.35
CA LEU A 43 -0.87 3.44 -4.78
C LEU A 43 -2.38 3.33 -5.04
N LYS A 44 -3.08 2.44 -4.34
CA LYS A 44 -4.55 2.34 -4.43
C LYS A 44 -5.24 3.62 -3.99
N ALA A 45 -4.77 4.26 -2.92
CA ALA A 45 -5.25 5.57 -2.49
C ALA A 45 -5.10 6.63 -3.59
N LEU A 46 -3.94 6.66 -4.25
CA LEU A 46 -3.67 7.60 -5.33
C LEU A 46 -4.58 7.38 -6.53
N LEU A 47 -4.79 6.12 -6.94
CA LEU A 47 -5.69 5.79 -8.05
C LEU A 47 -7.15 6.19 -7.74
N GLU A 48 -7.63 5.91 -6.52
CA GLU A 48 -8.96 6.34 -6.07
C GLU A 48 -9.07 7.87 -6.07
N TYR A 49 -8.03 8.58 -5.60
CA TYR A 49 -7.99 10.04 -5.62
C TYR A 49 -8.05 10.61 -7.05
N GLN A 50 -7.44 9.91 -8.01
CA GLN A 50 -7.51 10.22 -9.44
C GLN A 50 -8.81 9.75 -10.12
N HIS A 51 -9.78 9.23 -9.37
CA HIS A 51 -11.02 8.64 -9.88
C HIS A 51 -10.79 7.49 -10.89
N LYS A 52 -9.64 6.82 -10.81
CA LYS A 52 -9.32 5.65 -11.63
C LYS A 52 -9.82 4.39 -10.96
N LYS A 53 -10.25 3.41 -11.76
CA LYS A 53 -10.67 2.11 -11.24
C LYS A 53 -9.47 1.39 -10.62
N VAL A 54 -9.54 1.10 -9.32
CA VAL A 54 -8.52 0.30 -8.65
C VAL A 54 -8.63 -1.17 -9.08
N PRO A 55 -7.59 -1.75 -9.71
CA PRO A 55 -7.59 -3.16 -10.05
C PRO A 55 -7.50 -4.02 -8.79
N ARG A 56 -8.22 -5.15 -8.79
CA ARG A 56 -8.12 -6.18 -7.75
C ARG A 56 -6.87 -7.03 -7.96
N THR A 57 -5.73 -6.48 -7.56
CA THR A 57 -4.41 -7.10 -7.71
C THR A 57 -3.50 -6.75 -6.54
N HIS A 58 -2.52 -7.61 -6.31
CA HIS A 58 -1.40 -7.38 -5.40
C HIS A 58 -0.08 -7.06 -6.14
N LYS A 59 -0.13 -6.96 -7.47
CA LYS A 59 1.05 -6.65 -8.28
C LYS A 59 1.24 -5.13 -8.33
N LEU A 60 2.27 -4.63 -7.66
CA LEU A 60 2.61 -3.20 -7.66
C LEU A 60 2.77 -2.63 -9.07
N GLN A 61 3.40 -3.38 -9.98
CA GLN A 61 3.59 -2.96 -11.36
C GLN A 61 2.27 -2.60 -12.06
N GLN A 62 1.24 -3.43 -11.88
CA GLN A 62 -0.07 -3.15 -12.48
C GLN A 62 -0.72 -1.87 -11.94
N LEU A 63 -0.50 -1.54 -10.66
CA LEU A 63 -1.01 -0.29 -10.07
C LEU A 63 -0.27 0.93 -10.62
N VAL A 64 1.04 0.82 -10.82
CA VAL A 64 1.87 1.87 -11.44
C VAL A 64 1.48 2.07 -12.90
N ASP A 65 1.24 1.01 -13.64
CA ASP A 65 0.82 1.07 -15.05
C ASP A 65 -0.52 1.79 -15.19
N VAL A 66 -1.51 1.46 -14.37
CA VAL A 66 -2.82 2.15 -14.35
C VAL A 66 -2.67 3.63 -13.98
N ARG A 67 -1.74 3.97 -13.07
CA ARG A 67 -1.42 5.36 -12.74
C ARG A 67 -0.89 6.13 -13.95
N ALA A 68 -0.04 5.50 -14.76
CA ALA A 68 0.64 6.11 -15.91
C ALA A 68 -0.25 6.28 -17.15
N LEU A 69 -1.42 5.63 -17.21
CA LEU A 69 -2.41 5.86 -18.27
C LEU A 69 -2.94 7.31 -18.22
N PRO A 70 -3.16 7.97 -19.38
CA PRO A 70 -3.72 9.32 -19.44
C PRO A 70 -5.11 9.42 -18.80
#